data_AF-A0A1I7W8T2-F1
#
_entry.id   AF-A0A1I7W8T2-F1
#
_cell.length_a   1.000
_cell.length_b   1.000
_cell.length_c   1.000
_cell.angle_alpha   90.00
_cell.angle_beta   90.00
_cell.angle_gamma   90.00
#
_symmetry.space_group_name_H-M   'P 1'
#
loop_
_entity.id
_entity.type
_entity.pdbx_description
1 polymer ?
#
loop_
_entity_poly.entity_id
_entity_poly.type
_entity_poly.pdbx_seq_one_letter_code
_entity_poly.pdbx_strand_id
1 'polypeptide(L)'
;MSVEENKHYPTYDPLRRNFSTVPLLEVNDLSTIQQTFVENMRSAGEIYSRLPEFSLYYPLIEQCYNNIFYNGENHSKCKGPELCDLPQFPGVRCTNVKSQYETFPDYNNIFLHRLVDVRFVESYLGCSM
;
A
#
# COMPACT_ATOMS: atom_id res chain seq x y z
N MET A 1 17.35 -26.82 -22.73
CA MET A 1 17.61 -25.42 -23.12
C MET A 1 16.54 -24.57 -22.48
N SER A 2 16.80 -24.14 -21.26
CA SER A 2 15.94 -23.23 -20.49
C SER A 2 16.24 -21.82 -20.98
N VAL A 3 15.22 -21.14 -21.48
CA VAL A 3 15.29 -19.71 -21.80
C VAL A 3 15.36 -18.97 -20.46
N GLU A 4 16.53 -18.43 -20.11
CA GLU A 4 16.64 -17.42 -19.05
C GLU A 4 15.88 -16.18 -19.55
N GLU A 5 14.63 -16.04 -19.09
CA GLU A 5 13.91 -14.77 -19.18
C GLU A 5 14.77 -13.71 -18.50
N ASN A 6 15.18 -12.72 -19.30
CA ASN A 6 16.04 -11.62 -18.91
C ASN A 6 15.26 -10.70 -17.95
N LYS A 7 15.13 -11.10 -16.68
CA LYS A 7 14.46 -10.33 -15.63
C LYS A 7 15.25 -9.06 -15.39
N HIS A 8 14.75 -7.95 -15.93
CA HIS A 8 15.28 -6.62 -15.65
C HIS A 8 14.95 -6.24 -14.21
N TYR A 9 15.90 -6.49 -13.30
CA TYR A 9 15.82 -6.10 -11.90
C TYR A 9 15.72 -4.58 -11.76
N PRO A 10 14.94 -4.06 -10.79
CA PRO A 10 14.94 -2.64 -10.51
C PRO A 10 16.38 -2.19 -10.16
N THR A 11 16.86 -1.12 -10.78
CA THR A 11 18.20 -0.54 -10.52
C THR A 11 18.31 0.16 -9.16
N TYR A 12 17.32 -0.01 -8.29
CA TYR A 12 17.27 0.55 -6.95
C TYR A 12 17.91 -0.40 -5.95
N ASP A 13 19.03 0.03 -5.35
CA ASP A 13 19.65 -0.65 -4.21
C ASP A 13 19.23 0.07 -2.91
N PRO A 14 18.33 -0.54 -2.10
CA PRO A 14 17.86 0.06 -0.85
C PRO A 14 18.96 0.18 0.22
N LEU A 15 20.12 -0.46 0.03
CA LEU A 15 21.25 -0.47 0.96
C LEU A 15 22.38 0.47 0.53
N ARG A 16 22.19 1.26 -0.53
CA ARG A 16 23.15 2.30 -0.94
C ARG A 16 23.35 3.32 0.19
N ARG A 17 24.50 3.26 0.84
CA ARG A 17 24.91 4.19 1.92
C ARG A 17 25.53 5.49 1.43
N ASN A 18 25.76 5.61 0.12
CA ASN A 18 26.39 6.78 -0.46
C ASN A 18 25.31 7.73 -0.99
N PHE A 19 24.86 8.65 -0.14
CA PHE A 19 23.85 9.67 -0.46
C PHE A 19 24.42 10.84 -1.29
N SER A 20 25.52 10.62 -2.01
CA SER A 20 26.12 11.63 -2.88
C SER A 20 25.32 11.77 -4.18
N THR A 21 24.09 12.28 -4.13
CA THR A 21 23.35 12.57 -5.37
C THR A 21 22.28 13.62 -5.17
N VAL A 22 22.05 14.35 -6.26
CA VAL A 22 20.92 15.21 -6.60
C VAL A 22 19.66 14.85 -5.79
N PRO A 23 18.97 15.83 -5.19
CA PRO A 23 17.73 15.62 -4.44
C PRO A 23 16.72 14.78 -5.23
N LEU A 24 15.99 13.89 -4.55
CA LEU A 24 14.90 13.10 -5.14
C LEU A 24 13.79 13.99 -5.73
N LEU A 25 13.63 15.18 -5.17
CA LEU A 25 12.68 16.21 -5.58
C LEU A 25 13.40 17.55 -5.64
N GLU A 26 13.16 18.32 -6.69
CA GLU A 26 13.66 19.69 -6.76
C GLU A 26 12.85 20.59 -5.82
N VAL A 27 13.44 21.70 -5.37
CA VAL A 27 12.76 22.65 -4.47
C VAL A 27 11.48 23.21 -5.12
N ASN A 28 11.46 23.36 -6.45
CA ASN A 28 10.29 23.80 -7.20
C ASN A 28 9.17 22.74 -7.26
N ASP A 29 9.52 21.46 -7.20
CA ASP A 29 8.53 20.39 -7.10
C ASP A 29 7.79 20.47 -5.76
N LEU A 30 8.53 20.79 -4.67
CA LEU A 30 7.95 20.92 -3.34
C LEU A 30 6.90 22.04 -3.27
N SER A 31 7.17 23.19 -3.88
CA SER A 31 6.20 24.30 -3.91
C SER A 31 4.96 23.96 -4.72
N THR A 32 5.15 23.30 -5.86
CA THR A 32 4.06 22.85 -6.74
C THR A 32 3.19 21.80 -6.05
N ILE A 33 3.80 20.80 -5.39
CA ILE A 33 3.11 19.78 -4.60
C ILE A 33 2.30 20.43 -3.49
N GLN A 34 2.91 21.33 -2.73
CA GLN A 34 2.25 22.00 -1.62
C GLN A 34 1.05 22.84 -2.08
N GLN A 35 1.22 23.62 -3.16
CA GLN A 35 0.14 24.44 -3.69
C GLN A 35 -1.03 23.57 -4.18
N THR A 36 -0.72 22.52 -4.95
CA THR A 36 -1.71 21.56 -5.45
C THR A 36 -2.46 20.88 -4.30
N PHE A 37 -1.75 20.47 -3.25
CA PHE A 37 -2.34 19.87 -2.07
C PHE A 37 -3.33 20.83 -1.38
N VAL A 38 -2.94 22.09 -1.17
CA VAL A 38 -3.79 23.09 -0.52
C VAL A 38 -5.04 23.39 -1.36
N GLU A 39 -4.90 23.52 -2.67
CA GLU A 39 -6.03 23.73 -3.59
C GLU A 39 -7.02 22.57 -3.54
N ASN A 40 -6.51 21.33 -3.62
CA ASN A 40 -7.34 20.12 -3.49
C ASN A 40 -8.01 20.02 -2.12
N MET A 41 -7.29 20.30 -1.03
CA MET A 41 -7.86 20.24 0.33
C MET A 41 -8.96 21.26 0.56
N ARG A 42 -8.89 22.45 -0.06
CA ARG A 42 -10.00 23.42 -0.02
C ARG A 42 -11.27 22.85 -0.63
N SER A 43 -11.17 22.12 -1.74
CA SER A 43 -12.31 21.44 -2.35
C SER A 43 -12.78 20.20 -1.58
N ALA A 44 -11.89 19.56 -0.82
CA ALA A 44 -12.18 18.34 -0.08
C ALA A 44 -12.89 18.57 1.26
N GLY A 45 -12.95 19.80 1.78
CA GLY A 45 -13.56 20.09 3.09
C GLY A 45 -14.99 19.58 3.24
N GLU A 46 -15.81 19.69 2.19
CA GLU A 46 -17.18 19.15 2.17
C GLU A 46 -17.24 17.62 2.10
N ILE A 47 -16.19 16.96 1.63
CA ILE A 47 -16.07 15.50 1.62
C ILE A 47 -15.74 15.03 3.03
N TYR A 48 -14.78 15.68 3.70
CA TYR A 48 -14.39 15.34 5.06
C TYR A 48 -15.54 15.46 6.06
N SER A 49 -16.43 16.46 5.89
CA SER A 49 -17.61 16.60 6.75
C SER A 49 -18.67 15.52 6.58
N ARG A 50 -18.63 14.77 5.47
CA ARG A 50 -19.52 13.62 5.20
C ARG A 50 -18.90 12.29 5.59
N LEU A 51 -17.63 12.27 6.00
CA LEU A 51 -16.99 11.04 6.44
C LEU A 51 -17.61 10.58 7.77
N PRO A 52 -17.72 9.26 7.98
CA PRO A 52 -18.19 8.73 9.26
C PRO A 52 -17.29 9.20 10.42
N GLU A 53 -17.89 9.59 11.55
CA GLU A 53 -17.17 9.97 12.77
C GLU A 53 -16.48 8.77 13.45
N PHE A 54 -16.84 7.55 13.07
CA PHE A 54 -16.31 6.31 13.62
C PHE A 54 -15.63 5.46 12.55
N SER A 55 -14.54 4.80 12.92
CA SER A 55 -13.83 3.90 12.03
C SER A 55 -14.45 2.50 12.08
N LEU A 56 -15.09 2.08 10.97
CA LEU A 56 -15.72 0.76 10.86
C LEU A 56 -14.69 -0.37 10.69
N TYR A 57 -13.67 -0.16 9.86
CA TYR A 57 -12.73 -1.22 9.48
C TYR A 57 -11.54 -1.35 10.43
N TYR A 58 -11.09 -0.25 11.04
CA TYR A 58 -9.85 -0.25 11.83
C TYR A 58 -9.87 -1.23 13.01
N PRO A 59 -10.93 -1.33 13.82
CA PRO A 59 -10.97 -2.31 14.92
C PRO A 59 -10.86 -3.77 14.44
N LEU A 60 -11.39 -4.07 13.25
CA LEU A 60 -11.36 -5.42 12.67
C LEU A 60 -9.97 -5.76 12.14
N ILE A 61 -9.32 -4.80 11.48
CA ILE A 61 -7.92 -4.93 11.03
C ILE A 61 -7.02 -5.14 12.25
N GLU A 62 -7.19 -4.33 13.29
CA GLU A 62 -6.43 -4.45 14.54
C GLU A 62 -6.61 -5.83 15.18
N GLN A 63 -7.85 -6.30 15.33
CA GLN A 63 -8.12 -7.61 15.92
C GLN A 63 -7.46 -8.73 15.12
N CYS A 64 -7.57 -8.69 13.79
CA CYS A 64 -6.96 -9.69 12.95
C CYS A 64 -5.42 -9.65 12.99
N TYR A 65 -4.83 -8.46 12.87
CA TYR A 65 -3.39 -8.27 12.96
C TYR A 65 -2.84 -8.77 14.30
N ASN A 66 -3.51 -8.43 15.40
CA ASN A 66 -3.15 -8.91 16.73
C ASN A 66 -3.22 -10.44 16.82
N ASN A 67 -4.24 -11.08 16.24
CA ASN A 67 -4.31 -12.54 16.20
C ASN A 67 -3.15 -13.15 15.41
N ILE A 68 -2.79 -12.59 14.26
CA ILE A 68 -1.71 -13.08 13.42
C ILE A 68 -0.34 -12.96 14.12
N PHE A 69 -0.12 -11.86 14.82
CA PHE A 69 1.15 -11.52 15.43
C PHE A 69 1.34 -12.17 16.81
N TYR A 70 0.29 -12.20 17.64
CA TYR A 70 0.38 -12.65 19.04
C TYR A 70 -0.05 -14.10 19.27
N ASN A 71 -0.77 -14.75 18.35
CA ASN A 71 -1.21 -16.15 18.53
C ASN A 71 -0.43 -17.19 17.71
N GLY A 72 0.60 -16.79 16.95
CA GLY A 72 1.36 -17.71 16.07
C GLY A 72 2.77 -18.04 16.58
N GLU A 73 3.22 -19.29 16.40
CA GLU A 73 4.54 -19.79 16.85
C GLU A 73 5.74 -19.31 16.01
N ASN A 74 5.53 -18.61 14.88
CA ASN A 74 6.58 -18.23 13.93
C ASN A 74 6.66 -16.71 13.74
N HIS A 75 7.53 -16.06 14.53
CA HIS A 75 7.85 -14.63 14.46
C HIS A 75 8.95 -14.28 13.43
N SER A 76 9.46 -15.25 12.66
CA SER A 76 10.62 -15.07 11.78
C SER A 76 10.32 -14.30 10.48
N LYS A 77 9.04 -14.12 10.13
CA LYS A 77 8.62 -13.32 8.98
C LYS A 77 7.66 -12.23 9.46
N CYS A 78 7.88 -10.99 9.01
CA CYS A 78 6.92 -9.91 9.20
C CYS A 78 5.64 -10.28 8.46
N LYS A 79 4.58 -10.60 9.22
CA LYS A 79 3.25 -10.84 8.70
C LYS A 79 2.51 -9.51 8.73
N GLY A 80 2.08 -9.00 7.58
CA GLY A 80 1.33 -7.77 7.53
C GLY A 80 -0.18 -8.01 7.55
N PRO A 81 -0.97 -6.92 7.47
CA PRO A 81 -2.42 -6.99 7.43
C PRO A 81 -2.95 -7.68 6.17
N GLU A 82 -2.16 -7.86 5.11
CA GLU A 82 -2.57 -8.57 3.89
C GLU A 82 -3.05 -10.01 4.12
N LEU A 83 -2.77 -10.59 5.28
CA LEU A 83 -3.26 -11.92 5.67
C LEU A 83 -4.63 -11.88 6.38
N CYS A 84 -5.25 -10.70 6.49
CA CYS A 84 -6.53 -10.49 7.12
C CYS A 84 -7.67 -10.44 6.10
N ASP A 85 -8.58 -11.41 6.22
CA ASP A 85 -9.86 -11.35 5.53
C ASP A 85 -10.84 -10.51 6.35
N LEU A 86 -11.18 -9.33 5.83
CA LEU A 86 -12.22 -8.48 6.41
C LEU A 86 -13.61 -9.05 6.06
N PRO A 87 -14.56 -9.06 7.01
CA PRO A 87 -15.91 -9.50 6.73
C PRO A 87 -16.58 -8.57 5.72
N GLN A 88 -17.52 -9.11 4.94
CA GLN A 88 -18.31 -8.31 4.01
C GLN A 88 -19.32 -7.43 4.77
N PHE A 89 -19.54 -6.22 4.25
CA PHE A 89 -20.52 -5.26 4.76
C PHE A 89 -21.54 -4.91 3.68
N PRO A 90 -22.66 -5.66 3.57
CA PRO A 90 -23.70 -5.37 2.60
C PRO A 90 -24.23 -3.95 2.72
N GLY A 91 -24.33 -3.25 1.59
CA GLY A 91 -24.79 -1.86 1.52
C GLY A 91 -23.68 -0.82 1.70
N VAL A 92 -22.47 -1.22 2.12
CA VAL A 92 -21.31 -0.33 2.17
C VAL A 92 -20.67 -0.28 0.79
N ARG A 93 -20.70 0.90 0.17
CA ARG A 93 -20.02 1.16 -1.09
C ARG A 93 -18.53 1.35 -0.84
N CYS A 94 -17.70 0.64 -1.59
CA CYS A 94 -16.25 0.79 -1.54
C CYS A 94 -15.64 0.64 -2.92
N THR A 95 -14.51 1.33 -3.15
CA THR A 95 -13.66 1.13 -4.32
C THR A 95 -12.43 0.35 -3.88
N ASN A 96 -12.39 -0.94 -4.23
CA ASN A 96 -11.28 -1.83 -3.91
C ASN A 96 -10.19 -1.71 -4.96
N VAL A 97 -8.93 -1.62 -4.51
CA VAL A 97 -7.77 -1.58 -5.40
C VAL A 97 -7.21 -2.99 -5.52
N LYS A 98 -7.31 -3.59 -6.70
CA LYS A 98 -6.68 -4.87 -7.02
C LYS A 98 -5.38 -4.62 -7.77
N SER A 99 -4.28 -4.89 -7.10
CA SER A 99 -2.94 -4.69 -7.64
C SER A 99 -2.27 -6.02 -7.93
N GLN A 100 -1.57 -6.11 -9.06
CA GLN A 100 -0.68 -7.21 -9.38
C GLN A 100 0.77 -6.76 -9.25
N TYR A 101 1.57 -7.55 -8.55
CA TYR A 101 2.97 -7.26 -8.32
C TYR A 101 3.85 -8.40 -8.81
N GLU A 102 5.00 -8.04 -9.36
CA GLU A 102 6.13 -8.95 -9.50
C GLU A 102 7.02 -8.83 -8.26
N THR A 103 7.25 -9.94 -7.57
CA THR A 103 8.06 -9.99 -6.34
C THR A 103 9.46 -10.50 -6.65
N PHE A 104 10.48 -9.76 -6.24
CA PHE A 104 11.90 -10.13 -6.35
C PHE A 104 12.40 -10.57 -4.96
N PRO A 105 12.59 -11.88 -4.73
CA PRO A 105 13.01 -12.42 -3.42
C PRO A 105 14.53 -12.36 -3.21
N ASP A 106 15.29 -11.89 -4.19
CA ASP A 106 16.76 -12.03 -4.24
C ASP A 106 17.51 -11.03 -3.34
N TYR A 107 16.79 -10.17 -2.59
CA TYR A 107 17.39 -9.26 -1.62
C TYR A 107 17.39 -9.89 -0.22
N ASN A 108 18.53 -9.80 0.47
CA ASN A 108 18.69 -10.33 1.83
C ASN A 108 17.66 -9.70 2.78
N ASN A 109 16.65 -10.49 3.19
CA ASN A 109 15.56 -10.12 4.10
C ASN A 109 14.65 -8.98 3.63
N ILE A 110 14.69 -8.63 2.34
CA ILE A 110 13.84 -7.57 1.77
C ILE A 110 13.13 -8.16 0.55
N PHE A 111 11.82 -7.93 0.42
CA PHE A 111 11.08 -8.25 -0.78
C PHE A 111 10.84 -6.96 -1.56
N LEU A 112 11.30 -6.91 -2.81
CA LEU A 112 10.93 -5.81 -3.71
C LEU A 112 9.71 -6.22 -4.51
N HIS A 113 8.68 -5.38 -4.49
CA HIS A 113 7.45 -5.57 -5.26
C HIS A 113 7.38 -4.49 -6.34
N ARG A 114 7.39 -4.89 -7.62
CA ARG A 114 7.15 -3.99 -8.76
C ARG A 114 5.68 -4.09 -9.16
N LEU A 115 4.98 -2.97 -9.16
CA LEU A 115 3.60 -2.90 -9.65
C LEU A 115 3.57 -3.22 -11.15
N VAL A 116 2.74 -4.20 -11.53
CA VAL A 116 2.53 -4.63 -12.93
C VAL A 116 1.21 -4.07 -13.47
N ASP A 117 0.14 -4.18 -12.69
CA ASP A 117 -1.20 -3.74 -13.06
C ASP A 117 -1.97 -3.28 -11.82
N VAL A 118 -2.89 -2.34 -11.99
CA VAL A 118 -3.77 -1.82 -10.95
C VAL A 118 -5.18 -1.63 -11.50
N ARG A 119 -6.16 -2.17 -10.78
CA ARG A 119 -7.58 -2.07 -11.15
C ARG A 119 -8.40 -1.60 -9.98
N PHE A 120 -9.29 -0.65 -10.24
CA PHE A 120 -10.27 -0.17 -9.26
C PHE A 120 -11.59 -0.90 -9.49
N VAL A 121 -12.09 -1.57 -8.45
CA VAL A 121 -13.31 -2.37 -8.51
C VAL A 121 -14.30 -1.83 -7.49
N GLU A 122 -15.43 -1.33 -7.97
CA GLU A 122 -16.52 -0.93 -7.10
C GLU A 122 -17.21 -2.15 -6.49
N SER A 123 -17.53 -2.06 -5.21
CA SER A 123 -18.19 -3.08 -4.41
C SER A 123 -19.30 -2.46 -3.58
N TYR A 124 -20.39 -3.21 -3.41
CA TYR A 124 -21.49 -2.90 -2.48
C TYR A 124 -21.49 -3.82 -1.25
N LEU A 125 -20.43 -4.62 -1.10
CA LEU A 125 -20.23 -5.59 -0.02
C LEU A 125 -19.12 -5.14 0.93
N GLY A 126 -18.81 -3.84 0.96
CA GLY A 126 -17.71 -3.28 1.73
C GLY A 126 -16.35 -3.34 1.03
N CYS A 127 -15.34 -2.89 1.77
CA CYS A 127 -13.95 -2.90 1.36
C CYS A 127 -13.32 -4.27 1.65
N SER A 128 -12.54 -4.77 0.71
CA SER A 128 -11.72 -5.97 0.84
C SER A 128 -10.26 -5.58 0.67
N MET A 129 -9.37 -6.36 1.27
CA MET A 129 -7.93 -6.21 1.05
C MET A 129 -7.44 -7.00 -0.16
#